data_AF-A0A550GUQ8-F1
#
_entry.id   AF-A0A550GUQ8-F1
#
_cell.length_a   1.000
_cell.length_b   1.000
_cell.length_c   1.000
_cell.angle_alpha   90.00
_cell.angle_beta   90.00
_cell.angle_gamma   90.00
#
_symmetry.space_group_name_H-M   'P 1'
#
loop_
_entity.id
_entity.type
_entity.pdbx_description
1 polymer ?
#
loop_
_entity_poly.entity_id
_entity_poly.type
_entity_poly.pdbx_seq_one_letter_code
_entity_poly.pdbx_strand_id
1 'polypeptide(L)'
;MLLSSAFIIRLILFPLPGYEIDLNTFSSWFNTAAQYGPRVFYNVVQWCDYPPLNIYIFWGFGSIANSFSIFGTPQMAYLIKLIPSIFDIATIMVIFVFLRNRINFKLAIIVASLYAFNPAIIINSAVWGQLDAIYTFLLLLSLTLALALKPKLSMVFLVLSLLTKPQSIAIAPLILFVIFKKTDARTFVVSLFAGILTMFAVIIPFQWSNPFSFLSNIYFGAYQGYTYTTVNAFNLWALGGLWVIETKFLFLIGWILFGALVV
;
A
#
# COMPACT_ATOMS: atom_id res chain seq x y z
N MET A 1 -5.72 15.18 -20.97
CA MET A 1 -6.62 14.16 -21.55
C MET A 1 -6.45 12.81 -20.87
N LEU A 2 -5.27 12.16 -20.92
CA LEU A 2 -5.06 10.82 -20.30
C LEU A 2 -5.50 10.72 -18.83
N LEU A 3 -4.93 11.54 -17.94
CA LEU A 3 -5.24 11.47 -16.50
C LEU A 3 -6.74 11.70 -16.23
N SER A 4 -7.34 12.69 -16.89
CA SER A 4 -8.76 12.99 -16.78
C SER A 4 -9.62 11.81 -17.23
N SER A 5 -9.32 11.20 -18.38
CA SER A 5 -10.05 10.02 -18.87
C SER A 5 -9.93 8.82 -17.92
N ALA A 6 -8.73 8.56 -17.40
CA ALA A 6 -8.48 7.47 -16.47
C ALA A 6 -9.24 7.67 -15.14
N PHE A 7 -9.35 8.92 -14.68
CA PHE A 7 -10.09 9.26 -13.46
C PHE A 7 -11.61 9.18 -13.67
N ILE A 8 -12.12 9.72 -14.78
CA ILE A 8 -13.55 9.65 -15.12
C ILE A 8 -14.03 8.20 -15.20
N ILE A 9 -13.26 7.31 -15.85
CA ILE A 9 -13.60 5.88 -15.92
C ILE A 9 -13.73 5.29 -14.51
N ARG A 10 -12.81 5.60 -13.60
CA ARG A 10 -12.87 5.12 -12.20
C ARG A 10 -14.13 5.64 -11.50
N LEU A 11 -14.44 6.93 -11.63
CA LEU A 11 -15.64 7.53 -11.02
C LEU A 11 -16.94 6.88 -11.52
N ILE A 12 -17.03 6.57 -12.82
CA ILE A 12 -18.21 5.91 -13.41
C ILE A 12 -18.43 4.51 -12.79
N LEU A 13 -17.36 3.84 -12.34
CA LEU A 13 -17.41 2.49 -11.78
C LEU A 13 -17.68 2.44 -10.27
N PHE A 14 -17.63 3.58 -9.56
CA PHE A 14 -17.88 3.63 -8.12
C PHE A 14 -19.22 3.02 -7.66
N PRO A 15 -20.34 3.19 -8.41
CA PRO A 15 -21.64 2.60 -8.04
C PRO A 15 -21.68 1.07 -8.01
N LEU A 16 -20.70 0.37 -8.58
CA LEU A 16 -20.64 -1.09 -8.48
C LEU A 16 -20.43 -1.52 -7.02
N PRO A 17 -20.96 -2.66 -6.56
CA PRO A 17 -20.98 -3.02 -5.14
C PRO A 17 -19.58 -3.18 -4.51
N GLY A 18 -18.60 -3.68 -5.28
CA GLY A 18 -17.27 -4.02 -4.72
C GLY A 18 -17.31 -5.24 -3.81
N TYR A 19 -16.32 -5.39 -2.94
CA TYR A 19 -16.27 -6.49 -1.98
C TYR A 19 -16.71 -6.00 -0.60
N GLU A 20 -17.90 -6.41 -0.18
CA GLU A 20 -18.61 -5.84 0.96
C GLU A 20 -17.86 -5.98 2.29
N ILE A 21 -17.18 -7.11 2.50
CA ILE A 21 -16.41 -7.37 3.73
C ILE A 21 -15.33 -6.31 3.91
N ASP A 22 -14.54 -6.04 2.87
CA ASP A 22 -13.48 -5.02 2.93
C ASP A 22 -14.07 -3.62 3.07
N LEU A 23 -15.11 -3.27 2.30
CA LEU A 23 -15.73 -1.94 2.37
C LEU A 23 -16.31 -1.65 3.76
N ASN A 24 -16.97 -2.63 4.38
CA ASN A 24 -17.50 -2.50 5.74
C ASN A 24 -16.36 -2.39 6.77
N THR A 25 -15.27 -3.12 6.57
CA THR A 25 -14.08 -3.10 7.44
C THR A 25 -13.40 -1.73 7.37
N PHE A 26 -13.14 -1.20 6.17
CA PHE A 26 -12.61 0.15 5.98
C PHE A 26 -13.55 1.20 6.57
N SER A 27 -14.86 1.06 6.36
CA SER A 27 -15.84 1.98 6.93
C SER A 27 -15.79 2.01 8.45
N SER A 28 -15.68 0.84 9.09
CA SER A 28 -15.52 0.71 10.54
C SER A 28 -14.24 1.39 11.02
N TRP A 29 -13.10 1.12 10.38
CA TRP A 29 -11.83 1.76 10.74
C TRP A 29 -11.83 3.28 10.55
N PHE A 30 -12.46 3.78 9.48
CA PHE A 30 -12.60 5.22 9.26
C PHE A 30 -13.43 5.86 10.37
N ASN A 31 -14.52 5.21 10.77
CA ASN A 31 -15.36 5.68 11.88
C ASN A 31 -14.57 5.68 13.20
N THR A 32 -13.89 4.59 13.55
CA THR A 32 -13.05 4.53 14.76
C THR A 32 -11.96 5.60 14.73
N ALA A 33 -11.24 5.76 13.61
CA ALA A 33 -10.21 6.77 13.50
C ALA A 33 -10.78 8.19 13.63
N ALA A 34 -11.93 8.49 13.02
CA ALA A 34 -12.60 9.78 13.13
C ALA A 34 -13.05 10.11 14.56
N GLN A 35 -13.59 9.12 15.29
CA GLN A 35 -14.11 9.31 16.64
C GLN A 35 -13.01 9.49 17.69
N TYR A 36 -11.94 8.71 17.61
CA TYR A 36 -10.92 8.64 18.67
C TYR A 36 -9.57 9.25 18.30
N GLY A 37 -9.35 9.54 17.02
CA GLY A 37 -8.07 10.00 16.49
C GLY A 37 -7.01 8.88 16.38
N PRO A 38 -5.85 9.18 15.76
CA PRO A 38 -4.83 8.18 15.47
C PRO A 38 -4.15 7.64 16.74
N ARG A 39 -3.95 8.48 17.76
CA ARG A 39 -3.11 8.16 18.93
C ARG A 39 -3.54 6.90 19.70
N VAL A 40 -4.85 6.75 19.93
CA VAL A 40 -5.40 5.63 20.69
C VAL A 40 -6.02 4.57 19.80
N PHE A 41 -5.93 4.70 18.47
CA PHE A 41 -6.63 3.86 17.49
C PHE A 41 -6.43 2.36 17.76
N TYR A 42 -5.18 1.91 17.90
CA TYR A 42 -4.87 0.49 18.12
C TYR A 42 -5.30 -0.05 19.49
N ASN A 43 -5.67 0.83 20.44
CA ASN A 43 -6.18 0.42 21.76
C ASN A 43 -7.71 0.24 21.76
N VAL A 44 -8.41 0.91 20.83
CA VAL A 44 -9.88 0.96 20.80
C VAL A 44 -10.47 0.22 19.61
N VAL A 45 -9.70 0.03 18.54
CA VAL A 45 -10.12 -0.77 17.39
C VAL A 45 -10.22 -2.23 17.80
N GLN A 46 -11.29 -2.91 17.38
CA GLN A 46 -11.48 -4.33 17.68
C GLN A 46 -10.44 -5.22 16.99
N TRP A 47 -10.14 -4.89 15.73
CA TRP A 47 -9.17 -5.60 14.90
C TRP A 47 -8.70 -4.69 13.78
N CYS A 48 -7.40 -4.72 13.45
CA CYS A 48 -6.81 -3.98 12.33
C CYS A 48 -5.51 -4.66 11.90
N ASP A 49 -5.38 -4.99 10.62
CA ASP A 49 -4.17 -5.56 10.01
C ASP A 49 -3.39 -4.54 9.14
N TYR A 50 -3.77 -3.27 9.21
CA TYR A 50 -3.11 -2.17 8.51
C TYR A 50 -2.05 -1.49 9.38
N PRO A 51 -0.82 -1.26 8.87
CA PRO A 51 0.20 -0.54 9.62
C PRO A 51 -0.04 0.98 9.73
N PRO A 52 0.75 1.68 10.58
CA PRO A 52 0.43 3.00 11.10
C PRO A 52 0.19 4.12 10.09
N LEU A 53 0.80 4.09 8.90
CA LEU A 53 0.62 5.18 7.93
C LEU A 53 -0.83 5.25 7.43
N ASN A 54 -1.48 4.10 7.25
CA ASN A 54 -2.86 4.07 6.79
C ASN A 54 -3.85 4.60 7.83
N ILE A 55 -3.51 4.58 9.12
CA ILE A 55 -4.40 5.10 10.17
C ILE A 55 -4.58 6.63 10.05
N TYR A 56 -3.57 7.35 9.57
CA TYR A 56 -3.73 8.78 9.27
C TYR A 56 -4.67 9.02 8.09
N ILE A 57 -4.64 8.13 7.09
CA ILE A 57 -5.55 8.17 5.94
C ILE A 57 -6.98 7.89 6.43
N PHE A 58 -7.16 6.88 7.27
CA PHE A 58 -8.45 6.54 7.88
C PHE A 58 -8.99 7.70 8.72
N TRP A 59 -8.13 8.35 9.50
CA TRP A 59 -8.50 9.51 10.29
C TRP A 59 -8.91 10.69 9.40
N GLY A 60 -8.13 11.02 8.38
CA GLY A 60 -8.42 12.15 7.48
C GLY A 60 -9.72 11.94 6.70
N PHE A 61 -9.86 10.80 6.01
CA PHE A 61 -11.05 10.50 5.22
C PHE A 61 -12.27 10.14 6.09
N GLY A 62 -12.07 9.50 7.24
CA GLY A 62 -13.12 9.29 8.23
C GLY A 62 -13.65 10.60 8.81
N SER A 63 -12.79 11.59 9.07
CA SER A 63 -13.21 12.92 9.55
C SER A 63 -14.02 13.68 8.49
N ILE A 64 -13.66 13.51 7.20
CA ILE A 64 -14.47 14.01 6.08
C ILE A 64 -15.82 13.31 6.07
N ALA A 65 -15.84 11.97 6.19
CA ALA A 65 -17.07 11.19 6.20
C ALA A 65 -18.00 11.62 7.36
N ASN A 66 -17.43 11.86 8.54
CA ASN A 66 -18.16 12.36 9.71
C ASN A 66 -18.77 13.74 9.46
N SER A 67 -17.99 14.67 8.90
CA SER A 67 -18.42 16.05 8.62
C SER A 67 -19.58 16.13 7.63
N PHE A 68 -19.67 15.19 6.69
CA PHE A 68 -20.78 15.08 5.74
C PHE A 68 -21.86 14.08 6.15
N SER A 69 -21.74 13.45 7.32
CA SER A 69 -22.68 12.43 7.83
C SER A 69 -22.94 11.29 6.85
N ILE A 70 -21.90 10.82 6.15
CA ILE A 70 -22.04 9.76 5.12
C ILE A 70 -21.75 8.34 5.64
N PHE A 71 -21.46 8.17 6.93
CA PHE A 71 -21.35 6.82 7.49
C PHE A 71 -22.69 6.08 7.39
N GLY A 72 -22.66 4.83 6.93
CA GLY A 72 -23.87 4.02 6.71
C GLY A 72 -24.62 4.35 5.41
N THR A 73 -24.13 5.29 4.58
CA THR A 73 -24.72 5.60 3.27
C THR A 73 -23.89 5.01 2.13
N PRO A 74 -24.45 4.86 0.90
CA PRO A 74 -23.69 4.40 -0.27
C PRO A 74 -22.48 5.29 -0.60
N GLN A 75 -22.53 6.58 -0.25
CA GLN A 75 -21.43 7.52 -0.47
C GLN A 75 -20.16 7.16 0.31
N MET A 76 -20.28 6.40 1.41
CA MET A 76 -19.11 5.91 2.14
C MET A 76 -18.23 5.01 1.26
N ALA A 77 -18.83 4.08 0.52
CA ALA A 77 -18.11 3.22 -0.41
C ALA A 77 -17.42 4.04 -1.51
N TYR A 78 -18.06 5.12 -1.99
CA TYR A 78 -17.47 6.01 -2.99
C TYR A 78 -16.26 6.76 -2.43
N LEU A 79 -16.33 7.21 -1.18
CA LEU A 79 -15.20 7.85 -0.51
C LEU A 79 -14.03 6.87 -0.33
N ILE A 80 -14.31 5.62 0.07
CA ILE A 80 -13.28 4.58 0.19
C ILE A 80 -12.61 4.34 -1.17
N LYS A 81 -13.38 4.20 -2.25
CA LYS A 81 -12.87 3.97 -3.62
C LYS A 81 -12.16 5.19 -4.23
N LEU A 82 -12.49 6.39 -3.76
CA LEU A 82 -11.82 7.61 -4.18
C LEU A 82 -10.35 7.62 -3.79
N ILE A 83 -10.02 7.13 -2.60
CA ILE A 83 -8.65 7.11 -2.07
C ILE A 83 -7.68 6.36 -3.01
N PRO A 84 -7.85 5.06 -3.27
CA PRO A 84 -6.94 4.34 -4.15
C PRO A 84 -7.01 4.86 -5.59
N SER A 85 -8.16 5.38 -6.04
CA SER A 85 -8.28 6.00 -7.36
C SER A 85 -7.38 7.24 -7.52
N ILE A 86 -7.25 8.08 -6.49
CA ILE A 86 -6.31 9.23 -6.51
C ILE A 86 -4.86 8.74 -6.61
N PHE A 87 -4.50 7.71 -5.85
CA PHE A 87 -3.15 7.15 -5.87
C PHE A 87 -2.81 6.44 -7.18
N ASP A 88 -3.79 5.83 -7.86
CA ASP A 88 -3.64 5.34 -9.22
C ASP A 88 -3.30 6.47 -10.19
N ILE A 89 -4.03 7.60 -10.14
CA ILE A 89 -3.74 8.77 -10.97
C ILE A 89 -2.34 9.32 -10.68
N ALA A 90 -1.96 9.39 -9.41
CA ALA A 90 -0.61 9.78 -9.01
C ALA A 90 0.46 8.81 -9.55
N THR A 91 0.17 7.51 -9.57
CA THR A 91 1.06 6.48 -10.13
C THR A 91 1.23 6.65 -11.64
N ILE A 92 0.14 6.87 -12.39
CA ILE A 92 0.20 7.17 -13.84
C ILE A 92 1.06 8.41 -14.09
N MET A 93 0.92 9.45 -13.27
CA MET A 93 1.73 10.66 -13.36
C MET A 93 3.21 10.38 -13.11
N VAL A 94 3.56 9.58 -12.09
CA VAL A 94 4.96 9.19 -11.80
C VAL A 94 5.56 8.42 -12.97
N ILE A 95 4.84 7.43 -13.52
CA ILE A 95 5.28 6.67 -14.71
C ILE A 95 5.60 7.63 -15.86
N PHE A 96 4.66 8.52 -16.20
CA PHE A 96 4.82 9.46 -17.30
C PHE A 96 5.99 10.44 -17.07
N VAL A 97 6.05 11.08 -15.89
CA VAL A 97 7.09 12.07 -15.55
C VAL A 97 8.47 11.42 -15.54
N PHE A 98 8.58 10.18 -15.06
CA PHE A 98 9.82 9.44 -15.09
C PHE A 98 10.24 9.09 -16.53
N LEU A 99 9.32 8.69 -17.40
CA LEU A 99 9.65 8.22 -18.73
C LEU A 99 9.81 9.32 -19.79
N ARG A 100 9.10 10.45 -19.67
CA ARG A 100 9.03 11.50 -20.70
C ARG A 100 10.39 12.09 -21.13
N ASN A 101 11.40 12.02 -20.26
CA ASN A 101 12.75 12.52 -20.53
C ASN A 101 13.78 11.40 -20.77
N ARG A 102 13.33 10.13 -20.81
CA ARG A 102 14.20 8.94 -20.94
C ARG A 102 13.91 8.14 -22.20
N ILE A 103 12.68 8.26 -22.72
CA ILE A 103 12.22 7.58 -23.92
C ILE A 103 11.40 8.55 -24.77
N ASN A 104 11.00 8.12 -25.97
CA ASN A 104 10.12 8.89 -26.83
C ASN A 104 8.80 9.24 -26.11
N PHE A 105 8.33 10.48 -26.27
CA PHE A 105 7.11 11.00 -25.66
C PHE A 105 5.87 10.12 -25.92
N LYS A 106 5.68 9.64 -27.16
CA LYS A 106 4.56 8.74 -27.51
C LYS A 106 4.65 7.44 -26.72
N LEU A 107 5.85 6.88 -26.60
CA LEU A 107 6.07 5.65 -25.83
C LEU A 107 5.84 5.87 -24.33
N ALA A 108 6.25 7.02 -23.78
CA ALA A 108 5.95 7.37 -22.38
C ALA A 108 4.44 7.46 -22.12
N ILE A 109 3.66 8.02 -23.05
CA ILE A 109 2.20 8.03 -22.99
C ILE A 109 1.64 6.61 -23.07
N ILE A 110 2.14 5.77 -23.98
CA ILE A 110 1.68 4.37 -24.13
C ILE A 110 1.89 3.62 -22.82
N VAL A 111 3.09 3.67 -22.23
CA VAL A 111 3.39 2.97 -20.96
C VAL A 111 2.51 3.48 -19.82
N ALA A 112 2.32 4.79 -19.70
CA ALA A 112 1.40 5.37 -18.71
C ALA A 112 -0.06 4.92 -18.96
N SER A 113 -0.47 4.80 -20.22
CA SER A 113 -1.81 4.35 -20.60
C SER A 113 -2.04 2.87 -20.28
N LEU A 114 -1.01 2.02 -20.43
CA LEU A 114 -1.09 0.60 -20.07
C LEU A 114 -1.42 0.43 -18.58
N TYR A 115 -0.83 1.24 -17.69
CA TYR A 115 -1.22 1.25 -16.28
C TYR A 115 -2.63 1.87 -16.11
N ALA A 116 -2.88 3.01 -16.75
CA ALA A 116 -4.12 3.78 -16.57
C ALA A 116 -5.39 2.98 -16.87
N PHE A 117 -5.33 2.14 -17.91
CA PHE A 117 -6.44 1.34 -18.42
C PHE A 117 -6.30 -0.16 -18.14
N ASN A 118 -5.39 -0.55 -17.23
CA ASN A 118 -5.28 -1.94 -16.79
C ASN A 118 -6.56 -2.36 -16.05
N PRO A 119 -7.31 -3.38 -16.53
CA PRO A 119 -8.55 -3.81 -15.89
C PRO A 119 -8.36 -4.26 -14.44
N ALA A 120 -7.27 -4.96 -14.12
CA ALA A 120 -7.02 -5.45 -12.76
C ALA A 120 -6.82 -4.29 -11.77
N ILE A 121 -6.10 -3.24 -12.19
CA ILE A 121 -5.86 -2.04 -11.38
C ILE A 121 -7.18 -1.28 -11.15
N ILE A 122 -7.97 -1.08 -12.21
CA ILE A 122 -9.28 -0.42 -12.13
C ILE A 122 -10.23 -1.21 -11.23
N ILE A 123 -10.28 -2.54 -11.37
CA ILE A 123 -11.12 -3.39 -10.54
C ILE A 123 -10.70 -3.27 -9.07
N ASN A 124 -9.40 -3.34 -8.77
CA ASN A 124 -8.90 -3.26 -7.39
C ASN A 124 -9.27 -1.93 -6.71
N SER A 125 -9.08 -0.80 -7.41
CA SER A 125 -9.31 0.52 -6.82
C SER A 125 -10.76 0.99 -6.93
N ALA A 126 -11.31 1.07 -8.15
CA ALA A 126 -12.58 1.72 -8.41
C ALA A 126 -13.81 0.81 -8.26
N VAL A 127 -13.64 -0.51 -8.36
CA VAL A 127 -14.74 -1.46 -8.17
C VAL A 127 -14.71 -2.02 -6.76
N TRP A 128 -13.60 -2.66 -6.37
CA TRP A 128 -13.42 -3.35 -5.10
C TRP A 128 -13.29 -2.38 -3.93
N GLY A 129 -12.49 -1.30 -4.07
CA GLY A 129 -12.21 -0.34 -3.00
C GLY A 129 -10.99 -0.66 -2.15
N GLN A 130 -10.09 -1.50 -2.66
CA GLN A 130 -8.88 -1.91 -1.98
C GLN A 130 -7.80 -0.80 -2.02
N LEU A 131 -7.02 -0.67 -0.94
CA LEU A 131 -6.09 0.45 -0.74
C LEU A 131 -4.66 0.21 -1.28
N ASP A 132 -4.46 -0.79 -2.13
CA ASP A 132 -3.13 -1.20 -2.61
C ASP A 132 -2.43 -0.14 -3.48
N ALA A 133 -3.22 0.73 -4.13
CA ALA A 133 -2.70 1.80 -4.95
C ALA A 133 -1.79 2.76 -4.15
N ILE A 134 -2.02 2.89 -2.83
CA ILE A 134 -1.23 3.75 -1.95
C ILE A 134 0.21 3.23 -1.85
N TYR A 135 0.39 1.97 -1.46
CA TYR A 135 1.74 1.39 -1.32
C TYR A 135 2.44 1.24 -2.67
N THR A 136 1.66 0.97 -3.73
CA THR A 136 2.15 0.87 -5.12
C THR A 136 2.73 2.20 -5.59
N PHE A 137 2.02 3.30 -5.37
CA PHE A 137 2.51 4.65 -5.64
C PHE A 137 3.81 4.94 -4.89
N LEU A 138 3.85 4.66 -3.58
CA LEU A 138 5.02 4.93 -2.72
C LEU A 138 6.23 4.10 -3.15
N LEU A 139 6.05 2.82 -3.51
CA LEU A 139 7.13 1.96 -4.03
C LEU A 139 7.67 2.48 -5.36
N LEU A 140 6.78 2.81 -6.30
CA LEU A 140 7.22 3.32 -7.61
C LEU A 140 7.95 4.66 -7.45
N LEU A 141 7.44 5.54 -6.59
CA LEU A 141 8.12 6.81 -6.30
C LEU A 141 9.49 6.57 -5.64
N SER A 142 9.58 5.62 -4.70
CA SER A 142 10.85 5.23 -4.11
C SER A 142 11.86 4.72 -5.15
N LEU A 143 11.45 3.81 -6.03
CA LEU A 143 12.31 3.26 -7.09
C LEU A 143 12.77 4.36 -8.07
N THR A 144 11.85 5.21 -8.53
CA THR A 144 12.18 6.31 -9.45
C THR A 144 13.14 7.32 -8.82
N LEU A 145 13.03 7.58 -7.51
CA LEU A 145 13.98 8.41 -6.76
C LEU A 145 15.36 7.74 -6.62
N ALA A 146 15.42 6.43 -6.37
CA ALA A 146 16.68 5.68 -6.35
C ALA A 146 17.40 5.78 -7.70
N LEU A 147 16.67 5.56 -8.80
CA LEU A 147 17.18 5.67 -10.17
C LEU A 147 17.58 7.11 -10.55
N ALA A 148 16.97 8.11 -9.92
CA ALA A 148 17.31 9.52 -10.09
C ALA A 148 18.43 10.01 -9.14
N LEU A 149 19.14 9.09 -8.46
CA LEU A 149 20.21 9.40 -7.50
C LEU A 149 19.75 10.30 -6.34
N LYS A 150 18.51 10.10 -5.86
CA LYS A 150 17.95 10.73 -4.66
C LYS A 150 17.71 9.69 -3.55
N PRO A 151 18.77 9.03 -3.05
CA PRO A 151 18.65 7.81 -2.24
C PRO A 151 18.01 8.05 -0.85
N LYS A 152 18.25 9.22 -0.24
CA LYS A 152 17.61 9.59 1.04
C LYS A 152 16.09 9.65 0.92
N LEU A 153 15.59 10.35 -0.11
CA LEU A 153 14.15 10.43 -0.37
C LEU A 153 13.59 9.07 -0.79
N SER A 154 14.33 8.31 -1.60
CA SER A 154 13.95 6.94 -1.94
C SER A 154 13.69 6.10 -0.68
N MET A 155 14.58 6.17 0.31
CA MET A 155 14.40 5.44 1.58
C MET A 155 13.18 5.92 2.38
N VAL A 156 12.94 7.24 2.42
CA VAL A 156 11.73 7.81 3.05
C VAL A 156 10.48 7.17 2.44
N PHE A 157 10.34 7.18 1.11
CA PHE A 157 9.18 6.62 0.44
C PHE A 157 9.09 5.09 0.54
N LEU A 158 10.22 4.39 0.59
CA LEU A 158 10.25 2.94 0.84
C LEU A 158 9.66 2.61 2.22
N VAL A 159 10.11 3.32 3.25
CA VAL A 159 9.62 3.13 4.62
C VAL A 159 8.16 3.54 4.76
N LEU A 160 7.74 4.64 4.13
CA LEU A 160 6.32 5.00 4.09
C LEU A 160 5.48 3.88 3.46
N SER A 161 5.96 3.25 2.38
CA SER A 161 5.27 2.12 1.76
C SER A 161 5.16 0.92 2.70
N LEU A 162 6.24 0.55 3.39
CA LEU A 162 6.23 -0.50 4.43
C LEU A 162 5.16 -0.23 5.48
N LEU A 163 5.03 1.02 5.92
CA LEU A 163 4.04 1.43 6.92
C LEU A 163 2.61 1.55 6.39
N THR A 164 2.35 1.22 5.12
CA THR A 164 0.98 1.08 4.59
C THR A 164 0.52 -0.36 4.45
N LYS A 165 1.40 -1.29 4.05
CA LYS A 165 1.06 -2.71 3.91
C LYS A 165 2.34 -3.56 3.95
N PRO A 166 2.33 -4.72 4.66
CA PRO A 166 3.47 -5.64 4.70
C PRO A 166 3.96 -6.08 3.30
N GLN A 167 3.04 -6.19 2.34
CA GLN A 167 3.30 -6.66 0.97
C GLN A 167 4.33 -5.80 0.22
N SER A 168 4.51 -4.54 0.64
CA SER A 168 5.49 -3.65 0.03
C SER A 168 6.96 -4.09 0.22
N ILE A 169 7.23 -4.99 1.18
CA ILE A 169 8.57 -5.56 1.40
C ILE A 169 9.12 -6.28 0.17
N ALA A 170 8.24 -6.77 -0.72
CA ALA A 170 8.61 -7.53 -1.91
C ALA A 170 9.60 -6.78 -2.83
N ILE A 171 9.45 -5.45 -2.95
CA ILE A 171 10.31 -4.63 -3.83
C ILE A 171 11.47 -3.96 -3.07
N ALA A 172 11.49 -4.05 -1.73
CA ALA A 172 12.53 -3.43 -0.91
C ALA A 172 13.96 -3.91 -1.25
N PRO A 173 14.23 -5.22 -1.45
CA PRO A 173 15.57 -5.69 -1.80
C PRO A 173 16.12 -5.06 -3.09
N LEU A 174 15.28 -4.93 -4.12
CA LEU A 174 15.65 -4.29 -5.38
C LEU A 174 16.01 -2.82 -5.19
N ILE A 175 15.20 -2.06 -4.45
CA ILE A 175 15.47 -0.63 -4.20
C ILE A 175 16.76 -0.46 -3.38
N LEU A 176 16.94 -1.27 -2.34
CA LEU A 176 18.15 -1.26 -1.52
C LEU A 176 19.39 -1.59 -2.36
N PHE A 177 19.30 -2.60 -3.23
CA PHE A 177 20.36 -2.97 -4.16
C PHE A 177 20.69 -1.83 -5.13
N VAL A 178 19.69 -1.17 -5.71
CA VAL A 178 19.89 -0.02 -6.61
C VAL A 178 20.62 1.12 -5.89
N ILE A 179 20.22 1.46 -4.66
CA ILE A 179 20.89 2.50 -3.87
C ILE A 179 22.33 2.07 -3.55
N PHE A 180 22.53 0.85 -3.07
CA PHE A 180 23.84 0.31 -2.73
C PHE A 180 24.81 0.32 -3.92
N LYS A 181 24.34 -0.03 -5.12
CA LYS A 181 25.17 -0.07 -6.33
C LYS A 181 25.44 1.29 -6.94
N LYS A 182 24.54 2.27 -6.78
CA LYS A 182 24.64 3.59 -7.41
C LYS A 182 25.21 4.69 -6.50
N THR A 183 25.48 4.39 -5.23
CA THR A 183 25.94 5.38 -4.25
C THR A 183 27.11 4.84 -3.42
N ASP A 184 27.87 5.73 -2.80
CA ASP A 184 28.93 5.35 -1.86
C ASP A 184 28.35 4.85 -0.52
N ALA A 185 29.17 4.13 0.26
CA ALA A 185 28.74 3.53 1.52
C ALA A 185 28.20 4.55 2.54
N ARG A 186 28.77 5.76 2.60
CA ARG A 186 28.30 6.82 3.51
C ARG A 186 26.91 7.28 3.09
N THR A 187 26.68 7.52 1.79
CA THR A 187 25.37 7.91 1.27
C THR A 187 24.31 6.82 1.48
N PHE A 188 24.68 5.55 1.30
CA PHE A 188 23.80 4.42 1.60
C PHE A 188 23.38 4.41 3.08
N VAL A 189 24.34 4.50 4.01
CA VAL A 189 24.09 4.53 5.46
C VAL A 189 23.24 5.73 5.86
N VAL A 190 23.54 6.94 5.37
CA VAL A 190 22.72 8.13 5.64
C VAL A 190 21.29 7.97 5.11
N SER A 191 21.11 7.27 3.99
CA SER A 191 19.79 6.98 3.45
C SER A 191 19.01 6.03 4.36
N LEU A 192 19.66 4.98 4.90
CA LEU A 192 19.05 4.11 5.92
C LEU A 192 18.59 4.90 7.14
N PHE A 193 19.42 5.82 7.64
CA PHE A 193 19.02 6.71 8.75
C PHE A 193 17.80 7.57 8.40
N ALA A 194 17.69 8.08 7.18
CA ALA A 194 16.48 8.82 6.75
C ALA A 194 15.22 7.93 6.80
N GLY A 195 15.34 6.66 6.43
CA GLY A 195 14.29 5.66 6.58
C GLY A 195 13.90 5.43 8.04
N ILE A 196 14.89 5.21 8.91
CA ILE A 196 14.66 5.00 10.35
C ILE A 196 13.94 6.21 10.97
N LEU A 197 14.41 7.44 10.68
CA LEU A 197 13.77 8.66 11.16
C LEU A 197 12.33 8.78 10.67
N THR A 198 12.06 8.41 9.41
CA THR A 198 10.70 8.37 8.86
C THR A 198 9.82 7.38 9.62
N MET A 199 10.34 6.19 9.91
CA MET A 199 9.62 5.17 10.66
C MET A 199 9.20 5.68 12.04
N PHE A 200 10.14 6.26 12.79
CA PHE A 200 9.83 6.85 14.09
C PHE A 200 8.86 8.00 13.99
N ALA A 201 9.03 8.91 13.01
CA ALA A 201 8.12 10.04 12.81
C ALA A 201 6.65 9.60 12.65
N VAL A 202 6.42 8.50 11.94
CA VAL A 202 5.08 7.93 11.72
C VAL A 202 4.55 7.19 12.96
N ILE A 203 5.42 6.53 13.74
CA ILE A 203 4.98 5.67 14.86
C ILE A 203 4.83 6.43 16.18
N ILE A 204 5.54 7.56 16.33
CA ILE A 204 5.57 8.38 17.55
C ILE A 204 4.18 8.57 18.21
N PRO A 205 3.10 8.92 17.49
CA PRO A 205 1.84 9.19 18.16
C PRO A 205 1.08 7.92 18.58
N PHE A 206 1.47 6.73 18.13
CA PHE A 206 0.79 5.48 18.47
C PHE A 206 1.40 4.81 19.70
N GLN A 207 2.70 4.49 19.65
CA GLN A 207 3.39 3.79 20.74
C GLN A 207 4.89 4.12 20.74
N TRP A 208 5.30 5.00 21.64
CA TRP A 208 6.72 5.40 21.77
C TRP A 208 7.53 4.51 22.73
N SER A 209 6.88 3.86 23.70
CA SER A 209 7.56 3.08 24.75
C SER A 209 8.29 1.85 24.20
N ASN A 210 7.73 1.19 23.19
CA ASN A 210 8.35 0.05 22.53
C ASN A 210 7.89 -0.08 21.06
N PRO A 211 8.48 0.73 20.15
CA PRO A 211 8.07 0.77 18.74
C PRO A 211 8.38 -0.52 17.97
N PHE A 212 9.43 -1.24 18.39
CA PHE A 212 9.77 -2.54 17.81
C PHE A 212 8.68 -3.58 18.09
N SER A 213 8.30 -3.75 19.37
CA SER A 213 7.23 -4.66 19.78
C SER A 213 5.89 -4.27 19.15
N PHE A 214 5.60 -2.98 19.09
CA PHE A 214 4.39 -2.46 18.45
C PHE A 214 4.30 -2.86 16.97
N LEU A 215 5.35 -2.58 16.18
CA LEU A 215 5.35 -2.99 14.77
C LEU A 215 5.34 -4.50 14.62
N SER A 216 6.13 -5.24 15.40
CA SER A 216 6.14 -6.70 15.31
C SER A 216 4.76 -7.29 15.57
N ASN A 217 4.02 -6.75 16.54
CA ASN A 217 2.66 -7.21 16.83
C ASN A 217 1.69 -6.89 15.70
N ILE A 218 1.81 -5.73 15.05
CA ILE A 218 0.99 -5.40 13.88
C ILE A 218 1.30 -6.36 12.72
N TYR A 219 2.57 -6.49 12.36
CA TYR A 219 2.96 -7.31 11.22
C TYR A 219 2.70 -8.79 11.47
N PHE A 220 3.19 -9.36 12.58
CA PHE A 220 3.05 -10.79 12.87
C PHE A 220 1.69 -11.18 13.43
N GLY A 221 1.00 -10.27 14.12
CA GLY A 221 -0.37 -10.51 14.61
C GLY A 221 -1.38 -10.64 13.48
N ALA A 222 -1.24 -9.85 12.41
CA ALA A 222 -2.07 -9.98 11.21
C ALA A 222 -1.97 -11.39 10.59
N TYR A 223 -0.76 -11.95 10.49
CA TYR A 223 -0.56 -13.29 9.92
C TYR A 223 -1.19 -14.41 10.74
N GLN A 224 -1.37 -14.24 12.06
CA GLN A 224 -2.04 -15.26 12.88
C GLN A 224 -3.50 -15.47 12.46
N GLY A 225 -4.11 -14.50 11.78
CA GLY A 225 -5.47 -14.63 11.21
C GLY A 225 -5.54 -15.46 9.92
N TYR A 226 -4.40 -15.75 9.28
CA TYR A 226 -4.35 -16.39 7.95
C TYR A 226 -3.50 -17.67 7.99
N THR A 227 -4.05 -18.73 8.58
CA THR A 227 -3.33 -20.00 8.85
C THR A 227 -3.35 -21.00 7.70
N TYR A 228 -3.63 -20.56 6.47
CA TYR A 228 -3.78 -21.44 5.30
C TYR A 228 -2.69 -21.17 4.26
N THR A 229 -2.15 -22.23 3.66
CA THR A 229 -1.07 -22.15 2.67
C THR A 229 -1.48 -21.40 1.40
N THR A 230 -2.73 -21.52 0.97
CA THR A 230 -3.27 -20.75 -0.15
C THR A 230 -4.79 -20.64 -0.02
N VAL A 231 -5.31 -19.43 -0.24
CA VAL A 231 -6.72 -19.09 -0.06
C VAL A 231 -7.22 -18.55 -1.39
N ASN A 232 -7.78 -19.44 -2.23
CA ASN A 232 -8.28 -19.12 -3.57
C ASN A 232 -7.26 -18.40 -4.49
N ALA A 233 -5.96 -18.55 -4.23
CA ALA A 233 -4.93 -17.92 -5.05
C ALA A 233 -4.44 -18.86 -6.16
N PHE A 234 -4.28 -18.32 -7.36
CA PHE A 234 -3.73 -19.04 -8.52
C PHE A 234 -2.20 -19.10 -8.44
N ASN A 235 -1.68 -19.95 -7.55
CA ASN A 235 -0.24 -20.15 -7.34
C ASN A 235 0.13 -21.64 -7.33
N LEU A 236 1.43 -21.94 -7.31
CA LEU A 236 1.93 -23.32 -7.30
C LEU A 236 1.43 -24.12 -6.08
N TRP A 237 1.14 -23.45 -4.96
CA TRP A 237 0.63 -24.07 -3.74
C TRP A 237 -0.77 -24.63 -3.90
N ALA A 238 -1.59 -24.08 -4.81
CA ALA A 238 -2.92 -24.60 -5.09
C ALA A 238 -2.92 -26.04 -5.60
N LEU A 239 -1.80 -26.52 -6.17
CA LEU A 239 -1.62 -27.92 -6.56
C LEU A 239 -1.67 -28.88 -5.35
N GLY A 240 -1.30 -28.40 -4.16
CA GLY A 240 -1.42 -29.15 -2.90
C GLY A 240 -2.79 -29.07 -2.26
N GLY A 241 -3.74 -28.34 -2.86
CA GLY A 241 -5.08 -28.08 -2.32
C GLY A 241 -5.26 -26.64 -1.85
N LEU A 242 -6.48 -26.11 -2.03
CA LEU A 242 -6.89 -24.83 -1.47
C LEU A 242 -7.30 -25.00 0.00
N TRP A 243 -7.08 -23.97 0.82
CA TRP A 243 -7.49 -23.94 2.24
C TRP A 243 -6.88 -25.05 3.10
N VAL A 244 -5.69 -25.52 2.72
CA VAL A 244 -4.90 -26.44 3.55
C VAL A 244 -4.20 -25.63 4.66
N ILE A 245 -4.35 -26.07 5.91
CA ILE A 245 -3.70 -25.42 7.06
C ILE A 245 -2.19 -25.46 6.86
N GLU A 246 -1.58 -24.30 7.00
CA GLU A 246 -0.15 -24.13 6.86
C GLU A 246 0.59 -24.83 8.00
N THR A 247 1.50 -25.72 7.63
CA THR A 247 2.46 -26.30 8.57
C THR A 247 3.70 -25.40 8.66
N LYS A 248 4.37 -25.36 9.82
CA LYS A 248 5.56 -24.48 10.05
C LYS A 248 6.67 -24.63 8.99
N PHE A 249 6.76 -25.78 8.33
CA PHE A 249 7.76 -26.06 7.29
C PHE A 249 7.45 -25.34 5.96
N LEU A 250 6.18 -25.31 5.55
CA LEU A 250 5.74 -24.58 4.36
C LEU A 250 5.78 -23.06 4.56
N PHE A 251 5.65 -22.58 5.80
CA PHE A 251 5.77 -21.16 6.13
C PHE A 251 7.15 -20.60 5.76
N LEU A 252 8.25 -21.22 6.23
CA LEU A 252 9.60 -20.75 5.89
C LEU A 252 9.89 -20.82 4.39
N ILE A 253 9.50 -21.92 3.75
CA ILE A 253 9.72 -22.13 2.32
C ILE A 253 8.84 -21.20 1.49
N GLY A 254 7.62 -20.91 1.94
CA GLY A 254 6.70 -19.95 1.35
C GLY A 254 7.29 -18.55 1.30
N TRP A 255 7.93 -18.08 2.38
CA TRP A 255 8.65 -16.80 2.40
C TRP A 255 9.86 -16.78 1.45
N ILE A 256 10.65 -17.86 1.43
CA ILE A 256 11.82 -17.97 0.55
C ILE A 256 11.38 -17.99 -0.91
N LEU A 257 10.33 -18.74 -1.25
CA LEU A 257 9.79 -18.82 -2.61
C LEU A 257 9.02 -17.56 -3.01
N PHE A 258 8.33 -16.89 -2.09
CA PHE A 258 7.74 -15.58 -2.34
C PHE A 258 8.84 -14.55 -2.61
N GLY A 259 9.94 -14.57 -1.86
CA GLY A 259 11.12 -13.74 -2.13
C GLY A 259 11.82 -14.10 -3.44
N ALA A 260 11.81 -15.37 -3.84
CA ALA A 260 12.49 -15.86 -5.05
C ALA A 260 11.64 -15.77 -6.34
N LEU A 261 10.31 -15.74 -6.24
CA LEU A 261 9.40 -15.63 -7.39
C LEU A 261 8.94 -14.19 -7.68
N VAL A 262 9.27 -13.25 -6.78
CA VAL A 262 8.96 -11.81 -6.93
C VAL A 262 10.22 -10.97 -7.25
N VAL A 263 11.37 -11.62 -7.48
CA VAL A 263 12.60 -11.02 -8.05
C VAL A 263 12.89 -11.69 -9.38
#